data_AF-A0A8S1IW85-F1
#
_entry.id   AF-A0A8S1IW85-F1
#
_cell.length_a   1.000
_cell.length_b   1.000
_cell.length_c   1.000
_cell.angle_alpha   90.00
_cell.angle_beta   90.00
_cell.angle_gamma   90.00
#
_symmetry.space_group_name_H-M   'P 1'
#
loop_
_entity.id
_entity.type
_entity.pdbx_description
1 polymer ?
#
loop_
_entity_poly.entity_id
_entity_poly.type
_entity_poly.pdbx_seq_one_letter_code
_entity_poly.pdbx_strand_id
1 'polypeptide(L)'
;MKRKGGREWLQQLLSKFGPMTDRSPNAFVLDFEKPLVELDNRIKEVRKVAEENGVDVTEQIAELEARAKQLRKDTYSRLTATQRLQVARHPNRPTFLDIAMNVTDSFIELHGDRAGLDDKAMVAGMGSIDGIPMMFIGHQKGRNTKENIERNFGMPQPNGFRKALRFMKHADKFGFPIVTFVDTPGAYAGLKAEELGQGEAIARNLWEMFSFRVPILTIVIGEGGSGGALAIACGNKVYIMENAVYYVASPEACAAILWKGREKAGEAAQALKITAGDLKRLKVIDEVVPEPLGGAHSDPMSAFPAVKDAIMSWYEQYKDMSGEEIIRDRYQRYRKFGAYAEFVIKGGQVSVGRGDRYKSDGVYTMAGTWAANEEEKEYIEKAVDYEEQWESNLKGKEEWIWKPEVPREELESAERRLERALEAVRELKDKPTGSTVRPLVIQELGKMGVGIKGQSAPDMEEAKSNGKVPQLHVMGQQLLGVQCWISAVSVVFAVRMASHQTSAVFMRRWNKLLVRRWRWHRCTGAVDTRLSKPLGRRAEAFPHKGMGSAS
;
A
#
# COMPACT_ATOMS: atom_id res chain seq x y z
N MET A 1 22.77 26.40 39.74
CA MET A 1 22.67 26.27 38.27
C MET A 1 21.56 25.28 37.92
N LYS A 2 20.35 25.76 37.59
CA LYS A 2 19.23 24.92 37.15
C LYS A 2 19.43 24.55 35.68
N ARG A 3 19.57 23.26 35.36
CA ARG A 3 19.66 22.73 33.98
C ARG A 3 18.35 23.02 33.23
N LYS A 4 18.35 24.05 32.38
CA LYS A 4 17.21 24.48 31.54
C LYS A 4 17.05 23.73 30.21
N GLY A 5 17.93 22.79 29.85
CA GLY A 5 17.92 22.15 28.52
C GLY A 5 17.22 20.79 28.38
N GLY A 6 16.70 20.19 29.47
CA GLY A 6 16.20 18.81 29.44
C GLY A 6 14.81 18.63 28.82
N ARG A 7 13.95 19.65 28.86
CA ARG A 7 12.57 19.58 28.35
C ARG A 7 12.45 19.97 26.88
N GLU A 8 13.27 20.91 26.39
CA GLU A 8 13.21 21.39 25.00
C GLU A 8 13.70 20.34 23.99
N TRP A 9 14.73 19.55 24.33
CA TRP A 9 15.15 18.43 23.48
C TRP A 9 14.08 17.34 23.39
N LEU A 10 13.43 17.02 24.50
CA LEU A 10 12.31 16.06 24.53
C LEU A 10 11.11 16.59 23.74
N GLN A 11 10.84 17.90 23.81
CA GLN A 11 9.81 18.55 23.00
C GLN A 11 10.19 18.56 21.51
N GLN A 12 11.45 18.82 21.13
CA GLN A 12 11.93 18.70 19.74
C GLN A 12 11.93 17.26 19.21
N LEU A 13 12.17 16.27 20.08
CA LEU A 13 12.12 14.85 19.72
C LEU A 13 10.68 14.37 19.53
N LEU A 14 9.76 14.88 20.35
CA LEU A 14 8.32 14.64 20.28
C LEU A 14 7.63 15.49 19.19
N SER A 15 8.18 16.65 18.81
CA SER A 15 7.58 17.58 17.84
C SER A 15 7.95 17.29 16.38
N LYS A 16 8.60 16.16 16.07
CA LYS A 16 8.98 15.84 14.69
C LYS A 16 7.78 15.75 13.73
N PHE A 17 6.59 15.47 14.27
CA PHE A 17 5.30 15.64 13.60
C PHE A 17 4.36 16.35 14.58
N GLY A 18 4.40 17.68 14.61
CA GLY A 18 3.30 18.45 15.22
C GLY A 18 2.09 18.48 14.29
N PRO A 19 0.86 18.65 14.80
CA PRO A 19 -0.32 18.81 13.95
C PRO A 19 -0.07 19.93 12.94
N MET A 20 -0.58 19.75 11.72
CA MET A 20 -0.42 20.76 10.68
C MET A 20 -1.12 22.04 11.15
N THR A 21 -0.35 23.09 11.43
CA THR A 21 -0.84 24.45 11.64
C THR A 21 -0.78 25.19 10.30
N ASP A 22 -1.59 26.23 10.13
CA ASP A 22 -1.96 26.88 8.86
C ASP A 22 -0.85 27.01 7.78
N ARG A 23 -1.29 26.97 6.51
CA ARG A 23 -0.58 26.99 5.19
C ARG A 23 0.97 26.98 5.19
N SER A 24 1.53 25.98 4.50
CA SER A 24 2.98 25.89 4.22
C SER A 24 3.52 27.14 3.50
N PRO A 25 4.66 27.72 3.93
CA PRO A 25 5.22 28.95 3.37
C PRO A 25 5.79 28.79 1.95
N ASN A 26 6.02 27.56 1.49
CA ASN A 26 6.43 27.28 0.12
C ASN A 26 5.23 26.83 -0.71
N ALA A 27 4.63 27.78 -1.42
CA ALA A 27 3.56 27.49 -2.38
C ALA A 27 4.16 26.83 -3.62
N PHE A 28 4.23 25.50 -3.60
CA PHE A 28 4.31 24.74 -4.84
C PHE A 28 3.01 25.03 -5.61
N VAL A 29 3.13 25.48 -6.86
CA VAL A 29 1.98 25.88 -7.69
C VAL A 29 1.89 24.92 -8.86
N LEU A 30 0.73 24.29 -9.04
CA LEU A 30 0.48 23.45 -10.21
C LEU A 30 0.31 24.31 -11.47
N ASP A 31 0.70 23.78 -12.62
CA ASP A 31 0.69 24.55 -13.87
C ASP A 31 -0.69 25.11 -14.22
N PHE A 32 -1.75 24.34 -13.96
CA PHE A 32 -3.13 24.77 -14.22
C PHE A 32 -3.67 25.76 -13.17
N GLU A 33 -2.95 25.98 -12.06
CA GLU A 33 -3.29 26.94 -11.02
C GLU A 33 -2.62 28.29 -11.21
N LYS A 34 -1.65 28.43 -12.12
CA LYS A 34 -0.97 29.71 -12.39
C LYS A 34 -1.94 30.88 -12.60
N PRO A 35 -3.03 30.75 -13.39
CA PRO A 35 -3.99 31.84 -13.54
C PRO A 35 -4.71 32.22 -12.23
N LEU A 36 -4.90 31.26 -11.31
CA LEU A 36 -5.50 31.51 -10.00
C LEU A 36 -4.52 32.27 -9.10
N VAL A 37 -3.26 31.86 -9.10
CA VAL A 37 -2.21 32.50 -8.29
C VAL A 37 -1.92 33.92 -8.78
N GLU A 38 -1.90 34.15 -10.09
CA GLU A 38 -1.78 35.50 -10.67
C GLU A 38 -2.92 36.41 -10.21
N LEU A 39 -4.15 35.89 -10.19
CA LEU A 39 -5.32 36.65 -9.73
C LEU A 39 -5.26 36.92 -8.21
N ASP A 40 -4.87 35.93 -7.39
CA ASP A 40 -4.67 36.12 -5.95
C ASP A 40 -3.56 37.15 -5.66
N ASN A 41 -2.46 37.14 -6.44
CA ASN A 41 -1.39 38.12 -6.31
C ASN A 41 -1.86 39.53 -6.67
N ARG A 42 -2.67 39.66 -7.72
CA ARG A 42 -3.27 40.95 -8.11
C ARG A 42 -4.21 41.49 -7.03
N ILE A 43 -4.99 40.62 -6.37
CA ILE A 43 -5.83 41.02 -5.23
C ILE A 43 -4.97 41.53 -4.07
N LYS A 44 -3.87 40.84 -3.75
CA LYS A 44 -2.93 41.27 -2.70
C LYS A 44 -2.26 42.60 -3.03
N GLU A 45 -1.87 42.80 -4.28
CA GLU A 45 -1.26 44.05 -4.74
C GLU A 45 -2.24 45.22 -4.65
N VAL A 46 -3.49 45.04 -5.12
CA VAL A 46 -4.55 46.05 -5.01
C VAL A 46 -4.82 46.40 -3.55
N ARG A 47 -4.89 45.40 -2.65
CA ARG A 47 -5.02 45.63 -1.21
C ARG A 47 -3.89 46.47 -0.64
N LYS A 48 -2.66 46.09 -0.96
CA LYS A 48 -1.46 46.78 -0.48
C LYS A 48 -1.43 48.23 -0.95
N VAL A 49 -1.69 48.48 -2.24
CA VAL A 49 -1.70 49.83 -2.83
C VAL A 49 -2.82 50.68 -2.23
N ALA A 50 -3.97 50.10 -1.94
CA ALA A 50 -5.09 50.81 -1.30
C ALA A 50 -4.78 51.20 0.15
N GLU A 51 -4.17 50.30 0.92
CA GLU A 51 -3.70 50.58 2.28
C GLU A 51 -2.62 51.67 2.29
N GLU A 52 -1.67 51.62 1.36
CA GLU A 52 -0.59 52.61 1.25
C GLU A 52 -1.09 54.01 0.84
N ASN A 53 -2.11 54.08 -0.03
CA ASN A 53 -2.63 55.35 -0.55
C ASN A 53 -3.90 55.86 0.17
N GLY A 54 -4.42 55.11 1.15
CA GLY A 54 -5.64 55.47 1.88
C GLY A 54 -6.90 55.56 1.00
N VAL A 55 -6.95 54.78 -0.09
CA VAL A 55 -8.08 54.76 -1.05
C VAL A 55 -9.02 53.60 -0.72
N ASP A 56 -10.31 53.86 -0.68
CA ASP A 56 -11.31 52.79 -0.54
C ASP A 56 -11.51 52.06 -1.87
N VAL A 57 -11.08 50.80 -1.90
CA VAL A 57 -11.25 49.88 -3.03
C VAL A 57 -12.03 48.63 -2.63
N THR A 58 -12.78 48.70 -1.53
CA THR A 58 -13.45 47.55 -0.91
C THR A 58 -14.36 46.80 -1.90
N GLU A 59 -15.13 47.53 -2.70
CA GLU A 59 -16.01 46.94 -3.74
C GLU A 59 -15.23 46.23 -4.85
N GLN A 60 -14.12 46.82 -5.32
CA GLN A 60 -13.30 46.23 -6.38
C GLN A 60 -12.57 44.98 -5.88
N ILE A 61 -12.11 44.98 -4.62
CA ILE A 61 -11.55 43.79 -3.98
C ILE A 61 -12.61 42.69 -3.90
N ALA A 62 -13.82 43.01 -3.44
CA ALA A 62 -14.90 42.04 -3.32
C ALA A 62 -15.27 41.41 -4.67
N GLU A 63 -15.31 42.23 -5.74
CA GLU A 63 -15.53 41.74 -7.11
C GLU A 63 -14.41 40.80 -7.58
N LEU A 64 -13.15 41.20 -7.36
CA LEU A 64 -11.99 40.37 -7.72
C LEU A 64 -11.96 39.05 -6.92
N GLU A 65 -12.28 39.07 -5.64
CA GLU A 65 -12.38 37.88 -4.79
C GLU A 65 -13.50 36.95 -5.24
N ALA A 66 -14.67 37.50 -5.60
CA ALA A 66 -15.78 36.73 -6.16
C ALA A 66 -15.37 36.07 -7.48
N ARG A 67 -14.69 36.81 -8.36
CA ARG A 67 -14.16 36.29 -9.62
C ARG A 67 -13.11 35.21 -9.40
N ALA A 68 -12.20 35.37 -8.43
CA ALA A 68 -11.19 34.38 -8.07
C ALA A 68 -11.83 33.10 -7.53
N LYS A 69 -12.83 33.23 -6.66
CA LYS A 69 -13.60 32.10 -6.13
C LYS A 69 -14.30 31.33 -7.25
N GLN A 70 -14.96 32.04 -8.17
CA GLN A 70 -15.65 31.41 -9.31
C GLN A 70 -14.67 30.72 -10.25
N LEU A 71 -13.56 31.39 -10.62
CA LEU A 71 -12.53 30.79 -11.47
C LEU A 71 -11.91 29.54 -10.82
N ARG A 72 -11.63 29.59 -9.51
CA ARG A 72 -11.11 28.43 -8.76
C ARG A 72 -12.09 27.25 -8.84
N LYS A 73 -13.40 27.52 -8.68
CA LYS A 73 -14.47 26.51 -8.82
C LYS A 73 -14.54 25.93 -10.22
N ASP A 74 -14.46 26.76 -11.25
CA ASP A 74 -14.54 26.33 -12.65
C ASP A 74 -13.30 25.54 -13.10
N THR A 75 -12.13 25.86 -12.55
CA THR A 75 -10.90 25.11 -12.77
C THR A 75 -10.96 23.74 -12.08
N TYR A 76 -11.30 23.71 -10.78
CA TYR A 76 -11.31 22.48 -9.99
C TYR A 76 -12.44 21.50 -10.36
N SER A 77 -13.59 22.01 -10.81
CA SER A 77 -14.69 21.16 -11.28
C SER A 77 -14.39 20.42 -12.60
N ARG A 78 -13.45 20.92 -13.40
CA ARG A 78 -13.11 20.39 -14.73
C ARG A 78 -11.72 19.74 -14.79
N LEU A 79 -11.13 19.40 -13.64
CA LEU A 79 -9.82 18.73 -13.62
C LEU A 79 -9.87 17.41 -14.36
N THR A 80 -8.92 17.25 -15.28
CA THR A 80 -8.64 15.98 -15.96
C THR A 80 -8.06 14.96 -14.97
N ALA A 81 -8.06 13.67 -15.35
CA ALA A 81 -7.47 12.61 -14.53
C ALA A 81 -5.99 12.88 -14.17
N THR A 82 -5.21 13.42 -15.11
CA THR A 82 -3.81 13.80 -14.88
C THR A 82 -3.68 14.98 -13.91
N GLN A 83 -4.52 16.00 -14.05
CA GLN A 83 -4.50 17.13 -13.12
C GLN A 83 -4.91 16.70 -11.71
N ARG A 84 -5.92 15.83 -11.56
CA ARG A 84 -6.27 15.25 -10.26
C ARG A 84 -5.12 14.41 -9.68
N LEU A 85 -4.42 13.62 -10.50
CA LEU A 85 -3.20 12.92 -10.08
C LEU A 85 -2.12 13.90 -9.57
N GLN A 86 -1.95 15.05 -10.21
CA GLN A 86 -1.03 16.09 -9.73
C GLN A 86 -1.48 16.67 -8.37
N VAL A 87 -2.78 16.89 -8.17
CA VAL A 87 -3.34 17.32 -6.87
C VAL A 87 -3.14 16.23 -5.80
N ALA A 88 -3.33 14.95 -6.14
CA ALA A 88 -3.08 13.82 -5.25
C ALA A 88 -1.60 13.70 -4.84
N ARG A 89 -0.69 14.09 -5.74
CA ARG A 89 0.76 14.11 -5.54
C ARG A 89 1.29 15.43 -4.96
N HIS A 90 0.40 16.36 -4.62
CA HIS A 90 0.81 17.70 -4.21
C HIS A 90 1.71 17.63 -2.96
N PRO A 91 2.88 18.29 -2.92
CA PRO A 91 3.83 18.18 -1.80
C PRO A 91 3.26 18.60 -0.45
N ASN A 92 2.33 19.57 -0.45
CA ASN A 92 1.64 20.05 0.75
C ASN A 92 0.31 19.32 1.02
N ARG A 93 0.02 18.20 0.33
CA ARG A 93 -1.19 17.43 0.61
C ARG A 93 -1.12 16.85 2.04
N PRO A 94 -2.19 16.94 2.84
CA PRO A 94 -2.17 16.41 4.20
C PRO A 94 -1.87 14.90 4.21
N THR A 95 -0.89 14.53 5.02
CA THR A 95 -0.45 13.15 5.24
C THR A 95 -1.31 12.44 6.29
N PHE A 96 -1.15 11.13 6.45
CA PHE A 96 -1.89 10.35 7.45
C PHE A 96 -1.78 10.92 8.87
N LEU A 97 -0.56 11.22 9.34
CA LEU A 97 -0.36 11.79 10.69
C LEU A 97 -1.02 13.17 10.83
N ASP A 98 -1.09 13.96 9.75
CA ASP A 98 -1.77 15.27 9.78
C ASP A 98 -3.26 15.09 10.07
N ILE A 99 -3.88 14.09 9.42
CA ILE A 99 -5.28 13.75 9.63
C ILE A 99 -5.48 13.14 11.02
N ALA A 100 -4.69 12.12 11.39
CA ALA A 100 -4.86 11.41 12.65
C ALA A 100 -4.75 12.33 13.87
N MET A 101 -3.78 13.26 13.87
CA MET A 101 -3.59 14.20 14.99
C MET A 101 -4.65 15.31 15.06
N ASN A 102 -5.34 15.61 13.95
CA ASN A 102 -6.37 16.66 13.92
C ASN A 102 -7.81 16.11 14.02
N VAL A 103 -8.02 14.84 13.70
CA VAL A 103 -9.35 14.19 13.74
C VAL A 103 -9.58 13.46 15.07
N THR A 104 -8.53 13.04 15.76
CA THR A 104 -8.63 12.31 17.03
C THR A 104 -8.38 13.22 18.23
N ASP A 105 -9.00 12.89 19.38
CA ASP A 105 -8.81 13.62 20.64
C ASP A 105 -7.41 13.38 21.23
N SER A 106 -6.89 12.18 21.03
CA SER A 106 -5.55 11.75 21.42
C SER A 106 -5.10 10.65 20.48
N PHE A 107 -3.91 10.79 19.89
CA PHE A 107 -3.29 9.78 19.04
C PHE A 107 -2.02 9.24 19.69
N ILE A 108 -1.93 7.92 19.83
CA ILE A 108 -0.75 7.22 20.35
C ILE A 108 -0.20 6.33 19.24
N GLU A 109 0.95 6.71 18.68
CA GLU A 109 1.65 5.92 17.68
C GLU A 109 2.22 4.63 18.29
N LEU A 110 2.10 3.53 17.55
CA LEU A 110 2.56 2.21 17.93
C LEU A 110 3.56 1.66 16.88
N HIS A 111 4.66 1.11 17.37
CA HIS A 111 5.83 0.78 16.54
C HIS A 111 6.13 -0.72 16.47
N GLY A 112 6.70 -1.14 15.34
CA GLY A 112 7.36 -2.42 15.13
C GLY A 112 6.47 -3.56 14.63
N ASP A 113 7.08 -4.51 13.91
CA ASP A 113 6.44 -5.75 13.43
C ASP A 113 6.62 -6.95 14.37
N ARG A 114 7.46 -6.82 15.40
CA ARG A 114 7.93 -7.91 16.30
C ARG A 114 8.86 -8.95 15.65
N ALA A 115 9.33 -8.69 14.44
CA ALA A 115 10.39 -9.43 13.75
C ALA A 115 11.70 -8.63 13.65
N GLY A 116 11.78 -7.46 14.30
CA GLY A 116 13.00 -6.68 14.49
C GLY A 116 13.05 -5.35 13.72
N LEU A 117 11.99 -4.99 12.99
CA LEU A 117 11.94 -3.77 12.19
C LEU A 117 10.70 -2.92 12.51
N ASP A 118 10.83 -1.61 12.32
CA ASP A 118 9.72 -0.65 12.33
C ASP A 118 9.76 0.14 11.04
N ASP A 119 8.84 -0.15 10.12
CA ASP A 119 8.74 0.59 8.87
C ASP A 119 8.11 1.96 9.12
N LYS A 120 8.82 3.02 8.72
CA LYS A 120 8.35 4.40 8.87
C LYS A 120 7.33 4.77 7.81
N ALA A 121 7.30 4.08 6.65
CA ALA A 121 6.32 4.31 5.60
C ALA A 121 4.90 3.81 5.99
N MET A 122 4.80 2.95 7.02
CA MET A 122 3.54 2.44 7.55
C MET A 122 3.41 2.80 9.04
N VAL A 123 2.51 3.72 9.34
CA VAL A 123 2.24 4.15 10.71
C VAL A 123 0.96 3.47 11.21
N ALA A 124 0.96 3.08 12.48
CA ALA A 124 -0.20 2.52 13.15
C ALA A 124 -0.31 3.15 14.54
N GLY A 125 -1.52 3.35 15.05
CA GLY A 125 -1.72 3.93 16.36
C GLY A 125 -3.17 3.82 16.82
N MET A 126 -3.40 4.04 18.11
CA MET A 126 -4.74 4.16 18.65
C MET A 126 -5.10 5.62 18.83
N GLY A 127 -6.35 5.95 18.60
CA GLY A 127 -6.91 7.23 19.01
C GLY A 127 -8.40 7.14 19.27
N SER A 128 -8.98 8.21 19.82
CA SER A 128 -10.42 8.33 20.01
C SER A 128 -11.00 9.43 19.14
N ILE A 129 -12.22 9.23 18.66
CA ILE A 129 -13.03 10.28 18.06
C ILE A 129 -14.33 10.30 18.86
N ASP A 130 -14.63 11.45 19.49
CA ASP A 130 -15.81 11.64 20.33
C ASP A 130 -15.93 10.53 21.41
N GLY A 131 -14.78 10.15 21.99
CA GLY A 131 -14.67 9.12 23.03
C GLY A 131 -14.69 7.66 22.52
N ILE A 132 -14.86 7.41 21.22
CA ILE A 132 -14.86 6.06 20.65
C ILE A 132 -13.44 5.64 20.26
N PRO A 133 -12.85 4.62 20.90
CA PRO A 133 -11.50 4.17 20.58
C PRO A 133 -11.46 3.40 19.25
N MET A 134 -10.52 3.76 18.38
CA MET A 134 -10.31 3.15 17.08
C MET A 134 -8.82 2.89 16.82
N MET A 135 -8.54 1.90 15.98
CA MET A 135 -7.20 1.62 15.46
C MET A 135 -7.02 2.33 14.13
N PHE A 136 -6.02 3.20 14.04
CA PHE A 136 -5.70 3.94 12.82
C PHE A 136 -4.40 3.42 12.22
N ILE A 137 -4.39 3.14 10.92
CA ILE A 137 -3.23 2.63 10.20
C ILE A 137 -3.13 3.34 8.87
N GLY A 138 -1.96 3.76 8.43
CA GLY A 138 -1.86 4.43 7.14
C GLY A 138 -0.47 4.53 6.57
N HIS A 139 -0.42 4.77 5.27
CA HIS A 139 0.80 5.16 4.59
C HIS A 139 1.20 6.56 5.06
N GLN A 140 2.45 6.73 5.46
CA GLN A 140 2.98 8.02 5.88
C GLN A 140 4.02 8.51 4.88
N LYS A 141 3.68 9.56 4.12
CA LYS A 141 4.64 10.35 3.35
C LYS A 141 5.34 11.40 4.24
N GLY A 142 6.36 12.07 3.72
CA GLY A 142 7.02 13.18 4.41
C GLY A 142 6.51 14.54 3.91
N ARG A 143 6.51 15.54 4.79
CA ARG A 143 6.15 16.93 4.43
C ARG A 143 7.28 17.67 3.68
N ASN A 144 8.51 17.15 3.78
CA ASN A 144 9.69 17.70 3.13
C ASN A 144 10.58 16.58 2.59
N THR A 145 11.62 16.94 1.82
CA THR A 145 12.54 15.96 1.20
C THR A 145 13.19 15.02 2.20
N LYS A 146 13.63 15.53 3.36
CA LYS A 146 14.30 14.73 4.39
C LYS A 146 13.36 13.68 4.97
N GLU A 147 12.14 14.09 5.33
CA GLU A 147 11.11 13.19 5.82
C GLU A 147 10.66 12.19 4.74
N ASN A 148 10.56 12.63 3.48
CA ASN A 148 10.20 11.74 2.39
C ASN A 148 11.23 10.61 2.21
N ILE A 149 12.53 10.93 2.30
CA ILE A 149 13.59 9.91 2.27
C ILE A 149 13.46 8.97 3.48
N GLU A 150 13.26 9.51 4.68
CA GLU A 150 13.12 8.73 5.92
C GLU A 150 11.91 7.79 5.91
N ARG A 151 10.81 8.25 5.30
CA ARG A 151 9.53 7.55 5.18
C ARG A 151 9.42 6.75 3.88
N ASN A 152 10.50 6.62 3.11
CA ASN A 152 10.54 5.95 1.82
C ASN A 152 9.42 6.40 0.85
N PHE A 153 9.09 7.70 0.87
CA PHE A 153 8.03 8.33 0.08
C PHE A 153 6.64 7.65 0.28
N GLY A 154 6.41 7.07 1.47
CA GLY A 154 5.18 6.32 1.77
C GLY A 154 5.10 4.97 1.06
N MET A 155 6.22 4.40 0.59
CA MET A 155 6.30 3.06 -0.01
C MET A 155 6.71 2.03 1.06
N PRO A 156 5.79 1.18 1.55
CA PRO A 156 6.13 0.23 2.60
C PRO A 156 6.98 -0.93 2.08
N GLN A 157 7.88 -1.38 2.95
CA GLN A 157 8.56 -2.66 2.88
C GLN A 157 7.68 -3.76 3.51
N PRO A 158 8.03 -5.05 3.39
CA PRO A 158 7.20 -6.16 3.88
C PRO A 158 6.91 -6.06 5.39
N ASN A 159 7.88 -5.60 6.18
CA ASN A 159 7.75 -5.32 7.61
C ASN A 159 6.69 -4.25 7.92
N GLY A 160 6.46 -3.28 7.03
CA GLY A 160 5.38 -2.31 7.17
C GLY A 160 4.01 -2.98 7.10
N PHE A 161 3.79 -3.86 6.12
CA PHE A 161 2.53 -4.61 6.02
C PHE A 161 2.33 -5.56 7.19
N ARG A 162 3.39 -6.23 7.67
CA ARG A 162 3.35 -7.07 8.88
C ARG A 162 3.03 -6.27 10.15
N LYS A 163 3.58 -5.06 10.29
CA LYS A 163 3.22 -4.10 11.35
C LYS A 163 1.74 -3.72 11.28
N ALA A 164 1.23 -3.36 10.09
CA ALA A 164 -0.18 -3.06 9.89
C ALA A 164 -1.06 -4.24 10.32
N LEU A 165 -0.77 -5.46 9.85
CA LEU A 165 -1.51 -6.66 10.19
C LEU A 165 -1.50 -6.96 11.68
N ARG A 166 -0.35 -6.79 12.35
CA ARG A 166 -0.23 -6.97 13.79
C ARG A 166 -1.25 -6.12 14.54
N PHE A 167 -1.34 -4.84 14.19
CA PHE A 167 -2.24 -3.91 14.88
C PHE A 167 -3.70 -4.08 14.45
N MET A 168 -3.99 -4.48 13.21
CA MET A 168 -5.34 -4.92 12.83
C MET A 168 -5.79 -6.14 13.66
N LYS A 169 -4.91 -7.12 13.90
CA LYS A 169 -5.20 -8.25 14.81
C LYS A 169 -5.43 -7.82 16.25
N HIS A 170 -4.75 -6.77 16.72
CA HIS A 170 -5.00 -6.23 18.06
C HIS A 170 -6.38 -5.58 18.12
N ALA A 171 -6.74 -4.78 17.11
CA ALA A 171 -8.05 -4.17 17.00
C ALA A 171 -9.16 -5.24 16.98
N ASP A 172 -9.01 -6.30 16.18
CA ASP A 172 -9.97 -7.43 16.17
C ASP A 172 -10.09 -8.14 17.53
N LYS A 173 -8.95 -8.34 18.21
CA LYS A 173 -8.93 -9.00 19.52
C LYS A 173 -9.69 -8.20 20.58
N PHE A 174 -9.56 -6.87 20.56
CA PHE A 174 -10.13 -5.99 21.58
C PHE A 174 -11.45 -5.33 21.16
N GLY A 175 -11.94 -5.59 19.95
CA GLY A 175 -13.21 -5.06 19.46
C GLY A 175 -13.15 -3.60 18.99
N PHE A 176 -11.98 -3.09 18.61
CA PHE A 176 -11.84 -1.72 18.10
C PHE A 176 -12.11 -1.67 16.58
N PRO A 177 -12.95 -0.73 16.10
CA PRO A 177 -13.04 -0.41 14.67
C PRO A 177 -11.66 -0.04 14.11
N ILE A 178 -11.42 -0.38 12.84
CA ILE A 178 -10.16 -0.07 12.16
C ILE A 178 -10.44 0.97 11.07
N VAL A 179 -9.63 2.04 11.05
CA VAL A 179 -9.64 3.04 9.98
C VAL A 179 -8.27 3.03 9.31
N THR A 180 -8.25 2.75 8.01
CA THR A 180 -7.03 2.73 7.20
C THR A 180 -6.95 3.94 6.27
N PHE A 181 -5.77 4.53 6.14
CA PHE A 181 -5.51 5.67 5.27
C PHE A 181 -4.51 5.32 4.18
N VAL A 182 -4.95 5.46 2.93
CA VAL A 182 -4.16 5.07 1.76
C VAL A 182 -3.53 6.30 1.10
N ASP A 183 -2.20 6.35 1.09
CA ASP A 183 -1.40 7.36 0.39
C ASP A 183 -0.01 6.84 0.03
N THR A 184 0.04 6.00 -1.00
CA THR A 184 1.27 5.37 -1.48
C THR A 184 1.31 5.32 -3.00
N PRO A 185 2.45 5.60 -3.64
CA PRO A 185 2.61 5.33 -5.07
C PRO A 185 2.69 3.82 -5.36
N GLY A 186 2.95 3.00 -4.34
CA GLY A 186 3.03 1.54 -4.42
C GLY A 186 3.88 0.93 -3.30
N ALA A 187 3.92 -0.40 -3.23
CA ALA A 187 4.85 -1.09 -2.36
C ALA A 187 6.29 -0.84 -2.82
N TYR A 188 7.26 -0.81 -1.90
CA TYR A 188 8.66 -0.60 -2.26
C TYR A 188 9.16 -1.76 -3.12
N ALA A 189 9.55 -1.46 -4.36
CA ALA A 189 10.03 -2.44 -5.34
C ALA A 189 11.56 -2.51 -5.34
N GLY A 190 12.13 -3.06 -4.25
CA GLY A 190 13.57 -3.22 -4.09
C GLY A 190 13.97 -4.67 -3.83
N LEU A 191 15.21 -5.03 -4.18
CA LEU A 191 15.75 -6.38 -4.01
C LEU A 191 15.51 -6.94 -2.60
N LYS A 192 15.80 -6.13 -1.57
CA LYS A 192 15.62 -6.56 -0.18
C LYS A 192 14.16 -6.78 0.21
N ALA A 193 13.23 -6.04 -0.38
CA ALA A 193 11.80 -6.25 -0.14
C ALA A 193 11.32 -7.58 -0.73
N GLU A 194 11.83 -7.94 -1.91
CA GLU A 194 11.55 -9.24 -2.54
C GLU A 194 12.12 -10.39 -1.71
N GLU A 195 13.38 -10.32 -1.29
CA GLU A 195 14.02 -11.33 -0.40
C GLU A 195 13.24 -11.54 0.90
N LEU A 196 12.64 -10.47 1.43
CA LEU A 196 11.85 -10.49 2.66
C LEU A 196 10.37 -10.83 2.44
N GLY A 197 9.95 -11.13 1.22
CA GLY A 197 8.59 -11.56 0.89
C GLY A 197 7.57 -10.44 0.76
N GLN A 198 7.80 -9.46 -0.11
CA GLN A 198 6.84 -8.37 -0.37
C GLN A 198 5.47 -8.88 -0.84
N GLY A 199 5.46 -9.84 -1.78
CA GLY A 199 4.22 -10.47 -2.23
C GLY A 199 3.49 -11.23 -1.11
N GLU A 200 4.22 -11.97 -0.28
CA GLU A 200 3.66 -12.70 0.88
C GLU A 200 3.02 -11.74 1.88
N ALA A 201 3.73 -10.67 2.26
CA ALA A 201 3.24 -9.73 3.27
C ALA A 201 1.96 -9.03 2.80
N ILE A 202 1.88 -8.66 1.51
CA ILE A 202 0.65 -8.11 0.91
C ILE A 202 -0.46 -9.18 0.92
N ALA A 203 -0.21 -10.37 0.39
CA ALA A 203 -1.21 -11.42 0.29
C ALA A 203 -1.76 -11.85 1.66
N ARG A 204 -0.88 -11.93 2.67
CA ARG A 204 -1.26 -12.26 4.04
C ARG A 204 -2.17 -11.21 4.65
N ASN A 205 -1.90 -9.93 4.42
CA ASN A 205 -2.79 -8.86 4.85
C ASN A 205 -4.17 -9.00 4.21
N LEU A 206 -4.23 -9.19 2.88
CA LEU A 206 -5.51 -9.33 2.17
C LEU A 206 -6.32 -10.48 2.76
N TRP A 207 -5.72 -11.65 2.91
CA TRP A 207 -6.38 -12.82 3.46
C TRP A 207 -6.93 -12.58 4.88
N GLU A 208 -6.09 -12.10 5.79
CA GLU A 208 -6.47 -11.89 7.19
C GLU A 208 -7.53 -10.79 7.33
N MET A 209 -7.44 -9.74 6.51
CA MET A 209 -8.43 -8.67 6.48
C MET A 209 -9.84 -9.18 6.14
N PHE A 210 -10.04 -10.30 5.44
CA PHE A 210 -11.39 -10.85 5.24
C PHE A 210 -11.97 -11.53 6.49
N SER A 211 -11.15 -11.84 7.48
CA SER A 211 -11.55 -12.61 8.67
C SER A 211 -11.85 -11.78 9.92
N PHE A 212 -11.53 -10.48 9.91
CA PHE A 212 -11.75 -9.63 11.07
C PHE A 212 -13.23 -9.35 11.31
N ARG A 213 -13.63 -9.49 12.57
CA ARG A 213 -14.97 -9.30 13.14
C ARG A 213 -15.28 -7.85 13.46
N VAL A 214 -14.26 -6.99 13.52
CA VAL A 214 -14.42 -5.54 13.68
C VAL A 214 -14.56 -4.86 12.32
N PRO A 215 -15.34 -3.78 12.20
CA PRO A 215 -15.55 -3.12 10.93
C PRO A 215 -14.29 -2.37 10.51
N ILE A 216 -14.02 -2.35 9.19
CA ILE A 216 -12.87 -1.63 8.61
C ILE A 216 -13.34 -0.57 7.61
N LEU A 217 -12.92 0.68 7.83
CA LEU A 217 -13.04 1.76 6.86
C LEU A 217 -11.69 1.99 6.21
N THR A 218 -11.66 2.12 4.89
CA THR A 218 -10.48 2.61 4.17
C THR A 218 -10.78 3.97 3.58
N ILE A 219 -9.90 4.94 3.74
CA ILE A 219 -9.98 6.26 3.11
C ILE A 219 -8.73 6.47 2.27
N VAL A 220 -8.87 6.58 0.95
CA VAL A 220 -7.77 6.96 0.06
C VAL A 220 -7.63 8.48 0.11
N ILE A 221 -6.56 8.94 0.76
CA ILE A 221 -6.34 10.36 1.02
C ILE A 221 -5.39 11.00 0.02
N GLY A 222 -4.61 10.24 -0.73
CA GLY A 222 -3.70 10.74 -1.77
C GLY A 222 -3.63 9.77 -2.95
N GLU A 223 -2.53 9.04 -3.05
CA GLU A 223 -2.37 8.00 -4.08
C GLU A 223 -2.72 6.60 -3.56
N GLY A 224 -3.56 5.88 -4.30
CA GLY A 224 -3.85 4.46 -4.11
C GLY A 224 -3.05 3.61 -5.10
N GLY A 225 -1.76 3.40 -4.85
CA GLY A 225 -0.89 2.65 -5.75
C GLY A 225 -0.97 1.13 -5.59
N SER A 226 -1.64 0.46 -6.53
CA SER A 226 -1.53 -1.00 -6.78
C SER A 226 -1.72 -1.88 -5.52
N GLY A 227 -1.02 -3.01 -5.47
CA GLY A 227 -1.02 -3.95 -4.33
C GLY A 227 -0.55 -3.34 -3.02
N GLY A 228 0.33 -2.33 -3.05
CA GLY A 228 0.81 -1.65 -1.85
C GLY A 228 -0.26 -0.82 -1.15
N ALA A 229 -1.18 -0.24 -1.93
CA ALA A 229 -2.41 0.35 -1.40
C ALA A 229 -3.40 -0.72 -0.95
N LEU A 230 -3.62 -1.73 -1.81
CA LEU A 230 -4.60 -2.79 -1.57
C LEU A 230 -4.35 -3.56 -0.26
N ALA A 231 -3.09 -3.74 0.12
CA ALA A 231 -2.66 -4.43 1.34
C ALA A 231 -3.23 -3.89 2.65
N ILE A 232 -3.79 -2.67 2.66
CA ILE A 232 -4.52 -2.12 3.81
C ILE A 232 -5.90 -1.55 3.41
N ALA A 233 -6.38 -1.85 2.20
CA ALA A 233 -7.60 -1.30 1.63
C ALA A 233 -8.75 -2.32 1.48
N CYS A 234 -8.64 -3.46 2.16
CA CYS A 234 -9.68 -4.49 2.23
C CYS A 234 -10.76 -4.17 3.30
N GLY A 235 -11.38 -3.00 3.20
CA GLY A 235 -12.39 -2.52 4.15
C GLY A 235 -13.83 -2.98 3.86
N ASN A 236 -14.70 -2.91 4.88
CA ASN A 236 -16.16 -2.95 4.70
C ASN A 236 -16.65 -1.79 3.83
N LYS A 237 -16.02 -0.62 3.98
CA LYS A 237 -16.24 0.54 3.13
C LYS A 237 -14.90 1.09 2.67
N VAL A 238 -14.85 1.52 1.41
CA VAL A 238 -13.70 2.22 0.84
C VAL A 238 -14.16 3.59 0.37
N TYR A 239 -13.73 4.63 1.06
CA TYR A 239 -13.92 6.02 0.69
C TYR A 239 -12.67 6.57 0.01
N ILE A 240 -12.84 7.65 -0.74
CA ILE A 240 -11.76 8.33 -1.44
C ILE A 240 -11.98 9.83 -1.35
N MET A 241 -10.92 10.61 -1.06
CA MET A 241 -11.02 12.07 -1.13
C MET A 241 -11.18 12.52 -2.58
N GLU A 242 -11.90 13.62 -2.80
CA GLU A 242 -12.32 14.07 -4.14
C GLU A 242 -11.20 14.12 -5.19
N ASN A 243 -10.01 14.55 -4.81
CA ASN A 243 -8.85 14.67 -5.70
C ASN A 243 -7.83 13.54 -5.53
N ALA A 244 -8.10 12.56 -4.67
CA ALA A 244 -7.30 11.36 -4.57
C ALA A 244 -7.55 10.42 -5.77
N VAL A 245 -6.61 9.51 -6.00
CA VAL A 245 -6.63 8.57 -7.13
C VAL A 245 -6.40 7.14 -6.65
N TYR A 246 -6.97 6.16 -7.35
CA TYR A 246 -6.74 4.74 -7.05
C TYR A 246 -6.54 3.97 -8.36
N TYR A 247 -5.44 3.23 -8.50
CA TYR A 247 -5.08 2.55 -9.73
C TYR A 247 -4.33 1.23 -9.51
N VAL A 248 -4.44 0.32 -10.48
CA VAL A 248 -3.72 -0.97 -10.49
C VAL A 248 -2.24 -0.82 -10.85
N ALA A 249 -1.91 0.15 -11.69
CA ALA A 249 -0.56 0.51 -12.10
C ALA A 249 -0.49 2.01 -12.31
N SER A 250 0.67 2.63 -12.06
CA SER A 250 0.80 4.07 -12.28
C SER A 250 0.58 4.40 -13.75
N PRO A 251 0.01 5.57 -14.09
CA PRO A 251 -0.19 5.96 -15.48
C PRO A 251 1.12 5.95 -16.29
N GLU A 252 2.24 6.29 -15.67
CA GLU A 252 3.56 6.25 -16.31
C GLU A 252 3.99 4.82 -16.65
N ALA A 253 3.75 3.86 -15.74
CA ALA A 253 4.06 2.45 -15.98
C ALA A 253 3.14 1.84 -17.03
N CYS A 254 1.84 2.14 -16.95
CA CYS A 254 0.85 1.70 -17.93
C CYS A 254 1.18 2.21 -19.35
N ALA A 255 1.54 3.49 -19.47
CA ALA A 255 1.96 4.10 -20.74
C ALA A 255 3.23 3.46 -21.31
N ALA A 256 4.23 3.20 -20.46
CA ALA A 256 5.46 2.54 -20.89
C ALA A 256 5.23 1.11 -21.42
N ILE A 257 4.22 0.39 -20.91
CA ILE A 257 3.91 -0.98 -21.32
C ILE A 257 3.03 -1.00 -22.57
N LEU A 258 1.88 -0.31 -22.51
CA LEU A 258 0.84 -0.41 -23.54
C LEU A 258 1.11 0.50 -24.74
N TRP A 259 1.68 1.69 -24.50
CA TRP A 259 1.98 2.68 -25.54
C TRP A 259 3.47 2.75 -25.90
N LYS A 260 4.34 2.00 -25.19
CA LYS A 260 5.81 2.03 -25.37
C LYS A 260 6.42 3.42 -25.24
N GLY A 261 5.75 4.33 -24.53
CA GLY A 261 6.13 5.73 -24.39
C GLY A 261 5.50 6.37 -23.16
N ARG A 262 6.31 7.07 -22.35
CA ARG A 262 5.84 7.66 -21.07
C ARG A 262 5.09 8.97 -21.26
N GLU A 263 5.33 9.66 -22.37
CA GLU A 263 4.59 10.84 -22.79
C GLU A 263 3.08 10.59 -22.91
N LYS A 264 2.68 9.31 -23.06
CA LYS A 264 1.29 8.85 -23.08
C LYS A 264 0.68 8.61 -21.70
N ALA A 265 1.34 9.02 -20.61
CA ALA A 265 0.81 8.89 -19.25
C ALA A 265 -0.55 9.58 -19.06
N GLY A 266 -0.79 10.70 -19.76
CA GLY A 266 -2.10 11.37 -19.73
C GLY A 266 -3.23 10.52 -20.32
N GLU A 267 -2.98 9.91 -21.47
CA GLU A 267 -3.92 8.98 -22.12
C GLU A 267 -4.15 7.74 -21.26
N ALA A 268 -3.08 7.17 -20.68
CA ALA A 268 -3.17 6.03 -19.78
C ALA A 268 -3.98 6.35 -18.51
N ALA A 269 -3.80 7.53 -17.90
CA ALA A 269 -4.57 7.94 -16.73
C ALA A 269 -6.08 8.01 -17.00
N GLN A 270 -6.46 8.50 -18.18
CA GLN A 270 -7.86 8.55 -18.61
C GLN A 270 -8.42 7.15 -18.91
N ALA A 271 -7.65 6.31 -19.61
CA ALA A 271 -8.06 4.95 -19.95
C ALA A 271 -8.24 4.07 -18.72
N LEU A 272 -7.38 4.22 -17.71
CA LEU A 272 -7.44 3.49 -16.44
C LEU A 272 -8.59 3.92 -15.52
N LYS A 273 -9.20 5.09 -15.77
CA LYS A 273 -10.34 5.60 -14.97
C LYS A 273 -10.03 5.70 -13.48
N ILE A 274 -8.93 6.37 -13.15
CA ILE A 274 -8.31 6.38 -11.80
C ILE A 274 -8.95 7.35 -10.80
N THR A 275 -9.91 8.17 -11.23
CA THR A 275 -10.45 9.28 -10.41
C THR A 275 -11.54 8.81 -9.45
N ALA A 276 -11.77 9.54 -8.35
CA ALA A 276 -12.84 9.25 -7.40
C ALA A 276 -14.22 9.05 -8.07
N GLY A 277 -14.58 9.94 -9.01
CA GLY A 277 -15.85 9.87 -9.74
C GLY A 277 -15.95 8.66 -10.66
N ASP A 278 -14.86 8.29 -11.33
CA ASP A 278 -14.79 7.07 -12.13
C ASP A 278 -14.97 5.82 -11.28
N LEU A 279 -14.23 5.72 -10.17
CA LEU A 279 -14.23 4.56 -9.29
C LEU A 279 -15.59 4.38 -8.59
N LYS A 280 -16.27 5.48 -8.25
CA LYS A 280 -17.65 5.46 -7.73
C LYS A 280 -18.61 4.90 -8.78
N ARG A 281 -18.52 5.35 -10.05
CA ARG A 281 -19.33 4.82 -11.16
C ARG A 281 -19.08 3.33 -11.41
N LEU A 282 -17.83 2.90 -11.29
CA LEU A 282 -17.41 1.49 -11.40
C LEU A 282 -17.77 0.67 -10.15
N LYS A 283 -18.30 1.30 -9.09
CA LYS A 283 -18.64 0.68 -7.80
C LYS A 283 -17.43 0.00 -7.12
N VAL A 284 -16.23 0.51 -7.39
CA VAL A 284 -14.99 0.06 -6.73
C VAL A 284 -14.84 0.70 -5.35
N ILE A 285 -15.34 1.92 -5.20
CA ILE A 285 -15.37 2.67 -3.95
C ILE A 285 -16.82 2.99 -3.56
N ASP A 286 -17.02 3.21 -2.27
CA ASP A 286 -18.32 3.38 -1.64
C ASP A 286 -18.73 4.83 -1.51
N GLU A 287 -17.84 5.78 -1.17
CA GLU A 287 -18.17 7.21 -1.09
C GLU A 287 -16.99 8.12 -1.44
N VAL A 288 -17.31 9.36 -1.83
CA VAL A 288 -16.32 10.42 -2.08
C VAL A 288 -16.38 11.42 -0.94
N VAL A 289 -15.25 11.63 -0.25
CA VAL A 289 -15.11 12.66 0.78
C VAL A 289 -14.78 13.98 0.08
N PRO A 290 -15.62 15.03 0.22
CA PRO A 290 -15.39 16.30 -0.45
C PRO A 290 -14.11 16.95 0.05
N GLU A 291 -13.43 17.67 -0.84
CA GLU A 291 -12.27 18.49 -0.49
C GLU A 291 -12.65 19.98 -0.50
N PRO A 292 -11.91 20.82 0.24
CA PRO A 292 -12.03 22.27 0.16
C PRO A 292 -11.80 22.78 -1.27
N LEU A 293 -12.30 23.98 -1.56
CA LEU A 293 -12.10 24.59 -2.86
C LEU A 293 -10.60 24.87 -3.09
N GLY A 294 -10.00 24.18 -4.07
CA GLY A 294 -8.55 24.18 -4.25
C GLY A 294 -7.86 22.88 -3.79
N GLY A 295 -8.63 21.89 -3.31
CA GLY A 295 -8.11 20.63 -2.79
C GLY A 295 -7.61 20.73 -1.36
N ALA A 296 -7.37 19.57 -0.73
CA ALA A 296 -7.05 19.44 0.69
C ALA A 296 -5.75 20.18 1.12
N HIS A 297 -4.83 20.42 0.19
CA HIS A 297 -3.59 21.15 0.46
C HIS A 297 -3.79 22.67 0.58
N SER A 298 -4.89 23.20 0.01
CA SER A 298 -5.17 24.65 0.00
C SER A 298 -5.76 25.14 1.33
N ASP A 299 -6.50 24.27 2.01
CA ASP A 299 -7.09 24.49 3.34
C ASP A 299 -7.22 23.15 4.10
N PRO A 300 -6.12 22.63 4.67
CA PRO A 300 -6.14 21.38 5.43
C PRO A 300 -7.13 21.41 6.61
N MET A 301 -7.29 22.57 7.25
CA MET A 301 -8.11 22.72 8.45
C MET A 301 -9.59 22.52 8.17
N SER A 302 -10.09 22.88 6.99
CA SER A 302 -11.47 22.54 6.60
C SER A 302 -11.60 21.14 5.98
N ALA A 303 -10.50 20.50 5.56
CA ALA A 303 -10.52 19.11 5.08
C ALA A 303 -10.67 18.09 6.23
N PHE A 304 -10.07 18.34 7.40
CA PHE A 304 -10.09 17.39 8.52
C PHE A 304 -11.52 17.09 9.06
N PRO A 305 -12.40 18.09 9.25
CA PRO A 305 -13.78 17.83 9.66
C PRO A 305 -14.53 16.91 8.69
N ALA A 306 -14.37 17.09 7.38
CA ALA A 306 -15.02 16.23 6.39
C ALA A 306 -14.58 14.75 6.50
N VAL A 307 -13.30 14.52 6.83
CA VAL A 307 -12.79 13.17 7.10
C VAL A 307 -13.33 12.61 8.41
N LYS A 308 -13.37 13.43 9.48
CA LYS A 308 -13.97 13.05 10.77
C LYS A 308 -15.43 12.63 10.61
N ASP A 309 -16.23 13.46 9.92
CA ASP A 309 -17.64 13.21 9.69
C ASP A 309 -17.87 11.93 8.86
N ALA A 310 -17.02 11.67 7.86
CA ALA A 310 -17.06 10.44 7.08
C ALA A 310 -16.77 9.20 7.94
N ILE A 311 -15.80 9.28 8.86
CA ILE A 311 -15.49 8.18 9.80
C ILE A 311 -16.65 7.95 10.75
N MET A 312 -17.24 9.00 11.31
CA MET A 312 -18.33 8.87 12.28
C MET A 312 -19.63 8.39 11.64
N SER A 313 -19.97 8.88 10.45
CA SER A 313 -21.10 8.39 9.66
C SER A 313 -20.94 6.91 9.28
N TRP A 314 -19.72 6.49 8.95
CA TRP A 314 -19.41 5.08 8.74
C TRP A 314 -19.56 4.27 10.03
N TYR A 315 -18.99 4.70 11.14
CA TYR A 315 -19.06 3.99 12.42
C TYR A 315 -20.51 3.72 12.85
N GLU A 316 -21.38 4.74 12.71
CA GLU A 316 -22.79 4.65 13.04
C GLU A 316 -23.52 3.53 12.26
N GLN A 317 -23.09 3.24 11.02
CA GLN A 317 -23.67 2.15 10.21
C GLN A 317 -23.28 0.76 10.70
N TYR A 318 -22.15 0.60 11.40
CA TYR A 318 -21.59 -0.70 11.78
C TYR A 318 -21.63 -1.00 13.27
N LYS A 319 -21.88 0.00 14.14
CA LYS A 319 -21.77 -0.15 15.60
C LYS A 319 -22.67 -1.24 16.19
N ASP A 320 -23.83 -1.48 15.58
CA ASP A 320 -24.82 -2.46 16.04
C ASP A 320 -24.75 -3.80 15.30
N MET A 321 -23.82 -3.95 14.34
CA MET A 321 -23.63 -5.19 13.60
C MET A 321 -22.78 -6.19 14.40
N SER A 322 -23.17 -7.46 14.35
CA SER A 322 -22.35 -8.54 14.89
C SER A 322 -21.10 -8.79 14.03
N GLY A 323 -20.09 -9.42 14.62
CA GLY A 323 -18.86 -9.75 13.89
C GLY A 323 -19.08 -10.65 12.68
N GLU A 324 -20.08 -11.54 12.71
CA GLU A 324 -20.44 -12.38 11.57
C GLU A 324 -21.06 -11.56 10.43
N GLU A 325 -21.92 -10.59 10.77
CA GLU A 325 -22.51 -9.68 9.80
C GLU A 325 -21.44 -8.78 9.16
N ILE A 326 -20.47 -8.30 9.96
CA ILE A 326 -19.34 -7.49 9.47
C ILE A 326 -18.47 -8.28 8.49
N ILE A 327 -18.15 -9.54 8.79
CA ILE A 327 -17.39 -10.41 7.89
C ILE A 327 -18.18 -10.65 6.59
N ARG A 328 -19.47 -10.95 6.72
CA ARG A 328 -20.35 -11.23 5.58
C ARG A 328 -20.50 -10.02 4.66
N ASP A 329 -20.69 -8.83 5.23
CA ASP A 329 -20.78 -7.57 4.49
C ASP A 329 -19.50 -7.34 3.66
N ARG A 330 -18.32 -7.47 4.30
CA ARG A 330 -17.03 -7.34 3.62
C ARG A 330 -16.89 -8.34 2.49
N TYR A 331 -17.18 -9.62 2.74
CA TYR A 331 -17.11 -10.66 1.72
C TYR A 331 -18.01 -10.33 0.52
N GLN A 332 -19.27 -9.97 0.77
CA GLN A 332 -20.24 -9.65 -0.28
C GLN A 332 -19.83 -8.44 -1.12
N ARG A 333 -19.21 -7.44 -0.50
CA ARG A 333 -18.68 -6.28 -1.21
C ARG A 333 -17.67 -6.70 -2.28
N TYR A 334 -16.62 -7.41 -1.90
CA TYR A 334 -15.56 -7.79 -2.85
C TYR A 334 -15.99 -8.88 -3.83
N ARG A 335 -16.91 -9.77 -3.45
CA ARG A 335 -17.40 -10.83 -4.34
C ARG A 335 -18.16 -10.32 -5.55
N LYS A 336 -18.66 -9.07 -5.50
CA LYS A 336 -19.33 -8.36 -6.60
C LYS A 336 -18.36 -7.74 -7.61
N PHE A 337 -17.06 -7.72 -7.34
CA PHE A 337 -16.08 -7.13 -8.24
C PHE A 337 -15.82 -8.02 -9.47
N GLY A 338 -15.63 -7.34 -10.61
CA GLY A 338 -15.42 -7.98 -11.91
C GLY A 338 -16.68 -8.00 -12.77
N ALA A 339 -16.48 -7.78 -14.07
CA ALA A 339 -17.51 -7.95 -15.08
C ALA A 339 -16.96 -8.92 -16.13
N TYR A 340 -17.67 -10.03 -16.34
CA TYR A 340 -17.30 -11.04 -17.33
C TYR A 340 -18.55 -11.51 -18.06
N ALA A 341 -18.38 -11.88 -19.33
CA ALA A 341 -19.42 -12.53 -20.10
C ALA A 341 -19.40 -14.03 -19.80
N GLU A 342 -20.57 -14.60 -19.48
CA GLU A 342 -20.72 -16.03 -19.34
C GLU A 342 -21.12 -16.64 -20.69
N PHE A 343 -20.37 -17.66 -21.12
CA PHE A 343 -20.65 -18.39 -22.35
C PHE A 343 -21.16 -19.79 -22.02
N VAL A 344 -22.11 -20.28 -22.81
CA VAL A 344 -22.54 -21.68 -22.82
C VAL A 344 -22.03 -22.30 -24.12
N ILE A 345 -21.32 -23.42 -24.00
CA ILE A 345 -20.89 -24.25 -25.13
C ILE A 345 -21.90 -25.39 -25.24
N LYS A 346 -22.76 -25.36 -26.26
CA LYS A 346 -23.65 -26.47 -26.62
C LYS A 346 -23.29 -26.97 -28.01
N GLY A 347 -22.88 -28.24 -28.13
CA GLY A 347 -22.56 -28.86 -29.42
C GLY A 347 -21.47 -28.13 -30.23
N GLY A 348 -20.51 -27.46 -29.55
CA GLY A 348 -19.45 -26.68 -30.21
C GLY A 348 -19.83 -25.25 -30.58
N GLN A 349 -21.08 -24.81 -30.35
CA GLN A 349 -21.48 -23.42 -30.55
C GLN A 349 -21.41 -22.63 -29.22
N VAL A 350 -20.71 -21.49 -29.26
CA VAL A 350 -20.59 -20.54 -28.15
C VAL A 350 -21.74 -19.54 -28.22
N SER A 351 -22.60 -19.53 -27.21
CA SER A 351 -23.69 -18.55 -27.08
C SER A 351 -23.61 -17.81 -25.73
N VAL A 352 -24.12 -16.58 -25.68
CA VAL A 352 -24.12 -15.74 -24.46
C VAL A 352 -25.18 -16.30 -23.49
N GLY A 353 -24.73 -17.02 -22.47
CA GLY A 353 -25.55 -18.01 -21.77
C GLY A 353 -26.37 -17.50 -20.58
N ARG A 354 -26.47 -16.18 -20.38
CA ARG A 354 -27.09 -15.62 -19.17
C ARG A 354 -28.58 -15.96 -19.07
N GLY A 355 -29.30 -16.02 -20.19
CA GLY A 355 -30.73 -16.36 -20.25
C GLY A 355 -31.02 -17.87 -20.19
N ASP A 356 -30.10 -18.69 -20.70
CA ASP A 356 -30.28 -20.14 -20.78
C ASP A 356 -29.98 -20.87 -19.47
N ARG A 357 -29.13 -20.29 -18.60
CA ARG A 357 -28.82 -20.84 -17.26
C ARG A 357 -29.98 -20.74 -16.26
N TYR A 358 -30.83 -19.71 -16.33
CA TYR A 358 -32.00 -19.62 -15.45
C TYR A 358 -33.09 -20.65 -15.80
N LYS A 359 -32.96 -21.32 -16.95
CA LYS A 359 -33.88 -22.35 -17.43
C LYS A 359 -33.36 -23.77 -17.20
N SER A 360 -32.12 -23.95 -16.72
CA SER A 360 -31.58 -25.26 -16.37
C SER A 360 -31.91 -25.62 -14.92
N ASP A 361 -32.01 -26.92 -14.62
CA ASP A 361 -32.33 -27.39 -13.27
C ASP A 361 -31.15 -27.14 -12.29
N GLY A 362 -31.42 -26.44 -11.17
CA GLY A 362 -30.44 -26.09 -10.14
C GLY A 362 -30.84 -24.89 -9.27
N VAL A 363 -30.11 -24.63 -8.18
CA VAL A 363 -30.32 -23.44 -7.30
C VAL A 363 -29.39 -22.31 -7.75
N TYR A 364 -29.96 -21.15 -8.11
CA TYR A 364 -29.21 -19.99 -8.63
C TYR A 364 -29.40 -18.74 -7.78
N THR A 365 -28.36 -17.91 -7.67
CA THR A 365 -28.42 -16.54 -7.11
C THR A 365 -27.82 -15.54 -8.11
N MET A 366 -28.18 -14.25 -8.00
CA MET A 366 -27.78 -13.19 -8.95
C MET A 366 -26.26 -12.99 -9.11
N ALA A 367 -25.43 -13.55 -8.21
CA ALA A 367 -23.97 -13.37 -8.19
C ALA A 367 -23.16 -14.59 -8.70
N GLY A 368 -23.83 -15.65 -9.16
CA GLY A 368 -23.16 -16.84 -9.70
C GLY A 368 -22.34 -17.60 -8.65
N THR A 369 -22.92 -18.64 -8.05
CA THR A 369 -22.15 -19.64 -7.31
C THR A 369 -21.79 -20.79 -8.24
N TRP A 370 -20.48 -20.96 -8.47
CA TRP A 370 -19.89 -22.21 -8.93
C TRP A 370 -20.09 -23.24 -7.81
N ALA A 371 -20.92 -24.25 -8.06
CA ALA A 371 -20.88 -25.49 -7.29
C ALA A 371 -19.94 -26.41 -8.04
N ALA A 372 -18.78 -26.71 -7.44
CA ALA A 372 -17.84 -27.69 -7.96
C ALA A 372 -18.59 -28.96 -8.34
N ASN A 373 -18.43 -29.43 -9.58
CA ASN A 373 -18.83 -30.79 -9.90
C ASN A 373 -17.92 -31.79 -9.15
N GLU A 374 -18.26 -33.08 -9.13
CA GLU A 374 -17.50 -34.04 -8.32
C GLU A 374 -16.03 -34.19 -8.74
N GLU A 375 -15.70 -34.05 -10.03
CA GLU A 375 -14.30 -34.03 -10.49
C GLU A 375 -13.56 -32.77 -10.00
N GLU A 376 -14.22 -31.62 -10.01
CA GLU A 376 -13.67 -30.36 -9.51
C GLU A 376 -13.52 -30.37 -7.99
N LYS A 377 -14.43 -31.02 -7.25
CA LYS A 377 -14.28 -31.25 -5.80
C LYS A 377 -13.10 -32.15 -5.53
N GLU A 378 -12.96 -33.24 -6.28
CA GLU A 378 -11.85 -34.18 -6.13
C GLU A 378 -10.51 -33.51 -6.49
N TYR A 379 -10.48 -32.63 -7.50
CA TYR A 379 -9.32 -31.82 -7.83
C TYR A 379 -8.97 -30.80 -6.73
N ILE A 380 -9.97 -30.12 -6.16
CA ILE A 380 -9.76 -29.19 -5.04
C ILE A 380 -9.27 -29.94 -3.81
N GLU A 381 -9.85 -31.09 -3.47
CA GLU A 381 -9.40 -31.92 -2.36
C GLU A 381 -7.95 -32.38 -2.58
N LYS A 382 -7.61 -32.84 -3.79
CA LYS A 382 -6.21 -33.16 -4.15
C LYS A 382 -5.30 -31.93 -4.03
N ALA A 383 -5.72 -30.74 -4.47
CA ALA A 383 -4.93 -29.52 -4.38
C ALA A 383 -4.66 -29.08 -2.93
N VAL A 384 -5.67 -29.22 -2.05
CA VAL A 384 -5.53 -28.95 -0.61
C VAL A 384 -4.63 -30.00 0.05
N ASP A 385 -4.77 -31.27 -0.31
CA ASP A 385 -3.89 -32.34 0.16
C ASP A 385 -2.44 -32.12 -0.31
N TYR A 386 -2.23 -31.64 -1.55
CA TYR A 386 -0.90 -31.25 -2.04
C TYR A 386 -0.30 -30.08 -1.25
N GLU A 387 -1.12 -29.13 -0.78
CA GLU A 387 -0.65 -28.00 0.03
C GLU A 387 -0.29 -28.44 1.47
N GLU A 388 -1.06 -29.35 2.08
CA GLU A 388 -0.69 -29.97 3.36
C GLU A 388 0.57 -30.85 3.23
N GLN A 389 0.69 -31.60 2.14
CA GLN A 389 1.86 -32.40 1.82
C GLN A 389 3.09 -31.52 1.55
N TRP A 390 2.91 -30.38 0.88
CA TRP A 390 3.93 -29.36 0.66
C TRP A 390 4.43 -28.76 1.98
N GLU A 391 3.53 -28.38 2.90
CA GLU A 391 3.93 -27.89 4.23
C GLU A 391 4.64 -28.95 5.07
N SER A 392 4.22 -30.22 4.94
CA SER A 392 4.86 -31.34 5.62
C SER A 392 6.28 -31.60 5.07
N ASN A 393 6.44 -31.56 3.75
CA ASN A 393 7.73 -31.77 3.08
C ASN A 393 8.72 -30.64 3.39
N LEU A 394 8.25 -29.38 3.46
CA LEU A 394 9.05 -28.24 3.91
C LEU A 394 9.52 -28.37 5.37
N LYS A 395 8.69 -28.93 6.25
CA LYS A 395 9.05 -29.21 7.65
C LYS A 395 10.00 -30.40 7.78
N GLY A 396 9.88 -31.39 6.90
CA GLY A 396 10.73 -32.58 6.86
C GLY A 396 12.10 -32.40 6.21
N LYS A 397 12.34 -31.28 5.49
CA LYS A 397 13.51 -31.06 4.63
C LYS A 397 13.73 -32.17 3.59
N GLU A 398 12.66 -32.85 3.18
CA GLU A 398 12.79 -33.94 2.19
C GLU A 398 13.06 -33.37 0.79
N GLU A 399 13.96 -34.02 0.05
CA GLU A 399 14.36 -33.58 -1.29
C GLU A 399 13.22 -33.73 -2.30
N TRP A 400 13.14 -32.76 -3.22
CA TRP A 400 12.10 -32.65 -4.23
C TRP A 400 12.05 -33.86 -5.17
N ILE A 401 10.87 -34.45 -5.32
CA ILE A 401 10.61 -35.61 -6.20
C ILE A 401 10.49 -35.18 -7.69
N TRP A 402 10.22 -33.90 -7.95
CA TRP A 402 10.23 -33.29 -9.28
C TRP A 402 11.16 -32.07 -9.27
N LYS A 403 12.47 -32.31 -9.30
CA LYS A 403 13.41 -31.25 -9.69
C LYS A 403 13.16 -30.98 -11.17
N PRO A 404 12.88 -29.73 -11.61
CA PRO A 404 12.86 -29.43 -13.03
C PRO A 404 14.25 -29.78 -13.60
N GLU A 405 14.30 -30.80 -14.46
CA GLU A 405 15.51 -31.14 -15.20
C GLU A 405 15.71 -30.05 -16.26
N VAL A 406 16.41 -28.98 -15.86
CA VAL A 406 16.99 -28.06 -16.84
C VAL A 406 18.09 -28.85 -17.54
N PRO A 407 18.05 -29.00 -18.88
CA PRO A 407 19.08 -29.75 -19.61
C PRO A 407 20.46 -29.26 -19.19
N ARG A 408 21.37 -30.19 -18.86
CA ARG A 408 22.70 -29.85 -18.31
C ARG A 408 23.46 -28.87 -19.20
N GLU A 409 23.26 -28.96 -20.51
CA GLU A 409 23.80 -28.04 -21.51
C GLU A 409 23.27 -26.61 -21.38
N GLU A 410 22.00 -26.41 -21.00
CA GLU A 410 21.40 -25.09 -20.76
C GLU A 410 21.89 -24.48 -19.45
N LEU A 411 22.04 -25.29 -18.39
CA LEU A 411 22.64 -24.87 -17.12
C LEU A 411 24.11 -24.48 -17.30
N GLU A 412 24.90 -25.32 -17.94
CA GLU A 412 26.31 -25.01 -18.20
C GLU A 412 26.46 -23.82 -19.16
N SER A 413 25.54 -23.65 -20.11
CA SER A 413 25.50 -22.47 -20.99
C SER A 413 25.16 -21.19 -20.22
N ALA A 414 24.22 -21.26 -19.27
CA ALA A 414 23.87 -20.15 -18.39
C ALA A 414 25.01 -19.82 -17.40
N GLU A 415 25.65 -20.83 -16.81
CA GLU A 415 26.81 -20.67 -15.93
C GLU A 415 28.00 -20.07 -16.68
N ARG A 416 28.32 -20.57 -17.89
CA ARG A 416 29.38 -19.98 -18.74
C ARG A 416 29.07 -18.56 -19.21
N ARG A 417 27.78 -18.18 -19.33
CA ARG A 417 27.36 -16.80 -19.63
C ARG A 417 27.48 -15.91 -18.39
N LEU A 418 27.15 -16.44 -17.21
CA LEU A 418 27.24 -15.73 -15.94
C LEU A 418 28.70 -15.51 -15.54
N GLU A 419 29.57 -16.51 -15.69
CA GLU A 419 31.01 -16.38 -15.45
C GLU A 419 31.64 -15.35 -16.38
N ARG A 420 31.32 -15.39 -17.68
CA ARG A 420 31.79 -14.37 -18.64
C ARG A 420 31.28 -12.97 -18.32
N ALA A 421 30.04 -12.84 -17.86
CA ALA A 421 29.50 -11.55 -17.43
C ALA A 421 30.20 -11.04 -16.15
N LEU A 422 30.50 -11.92 -15.20
CA LEU A 422 31.21 -11.59 -13.97
C LEU A 422 32.68 -11.21 -14.23
N GLU A 423 33.33 -11.88 -15.18
CA GLU A 423 34.70 -11.59 -15.60
C GLU A 423 34.79 -10.25 -16.34
N ALA A 424 33.85 -9.96 -17.25
CA ALA A 424 33.74 -8.65 -17.89
C ALA A 424 33.49 -7.52 -16.88
N VAL A 425 32.69 -7.77 -15.84
CA VAL A 425 32.45 -6.80 -14.75
C VAL A 425 33.69 -6.60 -13.88
N ARG A 426 34.51 -7.64 -13.68
CA ARG A 426 35.80 -7.53 -12.96
C ARG A 426 36.83 -6.74 -13.78
N GLU A 427 36.96 -7.00 -15.07
CA GLU A 427 37.86 -6.25 -15.95
C GLU A 427 37.48 -4.76 -16.07
N LEU A 428 36.18 -4.44 -15.96
CA LEU A 428 35.69 -3.06 -15.95
C LEU A 428 35.96 -2.34 -14.62
N LYS A 429 36.18 -3.07 -13.53
CA LYS A 429 36.43 -2.52 -12.20
C LYS A 429 37.85 -2.00 -12.04
N ASP A 430 38.81 -2.55 -12.79
CA ASP A 430 40.24 -2.26 -12.67
C ASP A 430 40.75 -1.21 -13.70
N LYS A 431 39.86 -0.61 -14.51
CA LYS A 431 40.25 0.45 -15.48
C LYS A 431 39.83 1.85 -15.00
N PRO A 432 40.70 2.87 -15.11
CA PRO A 432 40.40 4.21 -14.64
C PRO A 432 39.25 4.85 -15.43
N THR A 433 38.28 5.42 -14.70
CA THR A 433 37.04 5.99 -15.23
C THR A 433 37.29 7.26 -16.05
N GLY A 434 37.49 7.09 -17.36
CA GLY A 434 37.51 8.14 -18.37
C GLY A 434 36.68 7.74 -19.61
N SER A 435 35.43 8.22 -19.66
CA SER A 435 34.53 8.39 -20.84
C SER A 435 34.37 7.31 -21.94
N THR A 436 34.87 6.07 -21.79
CA THR A 436 34.80 5.06 -22.87
C THR A 436 34.17 3.72 -22.48
N VAL A 437 33.30 3.69 -21.45
CA VAL A 437 32.66 2.44 -20.98
C VAL A 437 31.52 1.97 -21.92
N ARG A 438 30.81 2.89 -22.59
CA ARG A 438 29.62 2.56 -23.40
C ARG A 438 29.89 1.71 -24.66
N PRO A 439 30.92 1.99 -25.48
CA PRO A 439 31.19 1.23 -26.71
C PRO A 439 31.63 -0.21 -26.42
N LEU A 440 32.43 -0.40 -25.36
CA LEU A 440 32.93 -1.72 -24.93
C LEU A 440 31.81 -2.63 -24.42
N VAL A 441 30.87 -2.09 -23.64
CA VAL A 441 29.71 -2.84 -23.16
C VAL A 441 28.79 -3.28 -24.32
N ILE A 442 28.60 -2.42 -25.32
CA ILE A 442 27.79 -2.75 -26.51
C ILE A 442 28.47 -3.84 -27.37
N GLN A 443 29.80 -3.77 -27.51
CA GLN A 443 30.57 -4.75 -28.28
C GLN A 443 30.56 -6.14 -27.61
N GLU A 444 30.69 -6.21 -26.28
CA GLU A 444 30.64 -7.48 -25.55
C GLU A 444 29.23 -8.08 -25.49
N LEU A 445 28.19 -7.26 -25.34
CA LEU A 445 26.79 -7.72 -25.43
C LEU A 445 26.45 -8.25 -26.83
N GLY A 446 27.04 -7.66 -27.88
CA GLY A 446 26.93 -8.16 -29.25
C GLY A 446 27.57 -9.54 -29.45
N LYS A 447 28.74 -9.81 -28.84
CA LYS A 447 29.38 -11.14 -28.84
C LYS A 447 28.58 -12.18 -28.05
N MET A 448 27.77 -11.75 -27.09
CA MET A 448 26.85 -12.61 -26.31
C MET A 448 25.51 -12.87 -27.02
N GLY A 449 25.32 -12.39 -28.25
CA GLY A 449 24.10 -12.60 -29.04
C GLY A 449 22.89 -11.76 -28.60
N VAL A 450 23.09 -10.78 -27.72
CA VAL A 450 22.02 -9.90 -27.24
C VAL A 450 21.92 -8.70 -28.19
N GLY A 451 20.97 -8.77 -29.14
CA GLY A 451 20.77 -7.71 -30.13
C GLY A 451 20.15 -6.45 -29.53
N ILE A 452 20.94 -5.38 -29.41
CA ILE A 452 20.43 -4.02 -29.15
C ILE A 452 20.37 -3.29 -30.50
N LYS A 453 19.18 -3.13 -31.08
CA LYS A 453 18.99 -2.25 -32.24
C LYS A 453 18.76 -0.82 -31.76
N GLY A 454 19.71 0.07 -32.03
CA GLY A 454 19.58 1.51 -31.87
C GLY A 454 20.50 2.26 -32.85
N GLN A 455 19.88 2.84 -33.87
CA GLN A 455 20.24 4.02 -34.69
C GLN A 455 21.72 4.30 -35.03
N SER A 456 21.97 4.42 -36.33
CA SER A 456 23.24 4.81 -36.96
C SER A 456 23.73 6.21 -36.54
N ALA A 457 25.04 6.41 -36.69
CA ALA A 457 25.86 7.40 -35.98
C ALA A 457 26.13 8.81 -36.60
N PRO A 458 25.25 9.51 -37.37
CA PRO A 458 25.55 10.89 -37.76
C PRO A 458 25.07 12.00 -36.79
N ASP A 459 24.09 11.76 -35.92
CA ASP A 459 23.43 12.87 -35.18
C ASP A 459 24.18 13.37 -33.91
N MET A 460 25.42 12.92 -33.69
CA MET A 460 26.19 13.23 -32.47
C MET A 460 27.04 14.50 -32.55
N GLU A 461 27.22 15.11 -33.73
CA GLU A 461 27.87 16.44 -33.81
C GLU A 461 26.90 17.59 -33.56
N GLU A 462 25.60 17.42 -33.81
CA GLU A 462 24.60 18.47 -33.57
C GLU A 462 24.20 18.57 -32.09
N ALA A 463 24.36 17.48 -31.31
CA ALA A 463 24.03 17.46 -29.89
C ALA A 463 25.12 18.07 -28.97
N LYS A 464 26.35 18.25 -29.45
CA LYS A 464 27.46 18.83 -28.65
C LYS A 464 27.38 20.34 -28.51
N SER A 465 26.61 21.04 -29.34
CA SER A 465 26.44 22.50 -29.26
C SER A 465 25.43 22.94 -28.18
N ASN A 466 24.61 22.04 -27.64
CA ASN A 466 23.45 22.40 -26.80
C ASN A 466 23.48 21.88 -25.34
N GLY A 467 24.65 21.58 -24.79
CA GLY A 467 24.88 21.62 -23.33
C GLY A 467 23.92 20.83 -22.43
N LYS A 468 23.42 19.66 -22.83
CA LYS A 468 22.58 18.79 -21.96
C LYS A 468 23.20 17.42 -21.76
N VAL A 469 23.61 17.13 -20.53
CA VAL A 469 24.02 15.80 -20.07
C VAL A 469 22.81 15.10 -19.43
N PRO A 470 22.37 13.89 -19.85
CA PRO A 470 21.40 13.11 -19.11
C PRO A 470 22.09 12.13 -18.14
N GLN A 471 21.70 12.20 -16.86
CA GLN A 471 22.14 11.32 -15.77
C GLN A 471 21.60 9.88 -15.91
N LEU A 472 22.40 8.91 -15.46
CA LEU A 472 22.05 7.49 -15.34
C LEU A 472 20.86 7.27 -14.38
N HIS A 473 19.66 7.04 -14.94
CA HIS A 473 18.49 6.56 -14.18
C HIS A 473 17.66 5.51 -14.96
N VAL A 474 18.19 5.01 -16.08
CA VAL A 474 17.38 4.40 -17.15
C VAL A 474 17.23 2.87 -17.06
N MET A 475 18.05 2.16 -16.26
CA MET A 475 17.97 0.68 -16.18
C MET A 475 17.05 0.13 -15.08
N GLY A 476 16.74 0.90 -14.03
CA GLY A 476 15.90 0.41 -12.91
C GLY A 476 14.41 0.31 -13.22
N GLN A 477 13.94 0.93 -14.32
CA GLN A 477 12.51 1.10 -14.58
C GLN A 477 11.92 0.18 -15.65
N GLN A 478 12.74 -0.60 -16.36
CA GLN A 478 12.23 -1.62 -17.28
C GLN A 478 11.78 -2.90 -16.55
N LEU A 479 12.36 -3.20 -15.38
CA LEU A 479 11.94 -4.32 -14.52
C LEU A 479 10.58 -4.10 -13.86
N LEU A 480 10.25 -2.84 -13.51
CA LEU A 480 8.98 -2.44 -12.88
C LEU A 480 7.72 -2.85 -13.69
N GLY A 481 7.80 -2.90 -15.02
CA GLY A 481 6.65 -3.22 -15.88
C GLY A 481 6.28 -4.70 -15.90
N VAL A 482 7.28 -5.59 -15.86
CA VAL A 482 7.08 -7.04 -15.76
C VAL A 482 6.71 -7.44 -14.32
N GLN A 483 7.26 -6.72 -13.33
CA GLN A 483 7.00 -6.93 -11.90
C GLN A 483 5.55 -6.62 -11.47
N CYS A 484 4.94 -5.57 -12.04
CA CYS A 484 3.53 -5.25 -11.80
C CYS A 484 2.58 -6.33 -12.34
N TRP A 485 2.95 -7.00 -13.43
CA TRP A 485 2.14 -8.04 -14.04
C TRP A 485 2.13 -9.32 -13.19
N ILE A 486 3.29 -9.73 -12.68
CA ILE A 486 3.42 -10.90 -11.79
C ILE A 486 2.66 -10.67 -10.48
N SER A 487 2.75 -9.46 -9.90
CA SER A 487 2.02 -9.11 -8.68
C SER A 487 0.51 -9.07 -8.89
N ALA A 488 0.03 -8.56 -10.03
CA ALA A 488 -1.39 -8.54 -10.37
C ALA A 488 -1.95 -9.95 -10.60
N VAL A 489 -1.19 -10.84 -11.25
CA VAL A 489 -1.59 -12.25 -11.45
C VAL A 489 -1.65 -13.00 -10.12
N SER A 490 -0.67 -12.80 -9.23
CA SER A 490 -0.66 -13.39 -7.88
C SER A 490 -1.80 -12.87 -6.99
N VAL A 491 -2.17 -11.59 -7.12
CA VAL A 491 -3.32 -11.00 -6.40
C VAL A 491 -4.65 -11.55 -6.93
N VAL A 492 -4.81 -11.72 -8.24
CA VAL A 492 -5.98 -12.37 -8.83
C VAL A 492 -6.08 -13.83 -8.41
N PHE A 493 -4.95 -14.55 -8.29
CA PHE A 493 -4.91 -15.92 -7.80
C PHE A 493 -5.27 -16.03 -6.30
N ALA A 494 -4.70 -15.16 -5.46
CA ALA A 494 -4.98 -15.14 -4.01
C ALA A 494 -6.44 -14.78 -3.69
N VAL A 495 -7.03 -13.84 -4.42
CA VAL A 495 -8.46 -13.48 -4.30
C VAL A 495 -9.37 -14.63 -4.76
N ARG A 496 -8.92 -15.44 -5.72
CA ARG A 496 -9.65 -16.63 -6.20
C ARG A 496 -9.55 -17.80 -5.22
N MET A 497 -8.40 -18.00 -4.55
CA MET A 497 -8.24 -19.07 -3.55
C MET A 497 -8.98 -18.81 -2.24
N ALA A 498 -9.09 -17.55 -1.80
CA ALA A 498 -9.86 -17.19 -0.60
C ALA A 498 -11.40 -17.36 -0.74
N SER A 499 -11.89 -17.80 -1.90
CA SER A 499 -13.31 -17.78 -2.27
C SER A 499 -14.07 -19.12 -2.12
N HIS A 500 -13.43 -20.19 -1.63
CA HIS A 500 -14.10 -21.49 -1.45
C HIS A 500 -14.71 -21.66 -0.04
N GLN A 501 -16.03 -21.92 -0.01
CA GLN A 501 -16.79 -22.31 1.18
C GLN A 501 -16.37 -23.71 1.68
N THR A 502 -15.77 -23.79 2.85
CA THR A 502 -15.68 -25.02 3.67
C THR A 502 -16.28 -24.84 5.06
N SER A 503 -17.20 -23.89 5.23
CA SER A 503 -17.61 -23.39 6.56
C SER A 503 -18.46 -24.38 7.39
N ALA A 504 -19.20 -25.31 6.79
CA ALA A 504 -20.09 -26.21 7.53
C ALA A 504 -19.42 -27.51 8.02
N VAL A 505 -18.47 -28.05 7.26
CA VAL A 505 -17.73 -29.27 7.61
C VAL A 505 -16.55 -28.94 8.54
N PHE A 506 -15.95 -27.75 8.37
CA PHE A 506 -14.85 -27.26 9.21
C PHE A 506 -15.29 -26.96 10.65
N MET A 507 -16.48 -26.37 10.86
CA MET A 507 -17.04 -26.11 12.20
C MET A 507 -17.28 -27.41 13.00
N ARG A 508 -17.72 -28.51 12.35
CA ARG A 508 -17.91 -29.82 13.02
C ARG A 508 -16.58 -30.52 13.37
N ARG A 509 -15.51 -30.27 12.59
CA ARG A 509 -14.15 -30.79 12.88
C ARG A 509 -13.38 -29.92 13.89
N TRP A 510 -13.59 -28.59 13.90
CA TRP A 510 -12.97 -27.66 14.84
C TRP A 510 -13.39 -27.91 16.29
N ASN A 511 -14.67 -28.28 16.50
CA ASN A 511 -15.18 -28.62 17.84
C ASN A 511 -14.55 -29.93 18.39
N LYS A 512 -14.13 -30.86 17.53
CA LYS A 512 -13.38 -32.08 17.93
C LYS A 512 -11.89 -31.81 18.22
N LEU A 513 -11.30 -30.81 17.57
CA LEU A 513 -9.91 -30.39 17.75
C LEU A 513 -9.70 -29.55 19.03
N LEU A 514 -10.65 -28.69 19.39
CA LEU A 514 -10.61 -27.91 20.64
C LEU A 514 -10.64 -28.80 21.89
N VAL A 515 -11.42 -29.89 21.87
CA VAL A 515 -11.49 -30.86 22.99
C VAL A 515 -10.18 -31.66 23.14
N ARG A 516 -9.40 -31.82 22.07
CA ARG A 516 -8.08 -32.50 22.13
C ARG A 516 -6.93 -31.57 22.53
N ARG A 517 -7.01 -30.28 22.22
CA ARG A 517 -5.91 -29.31 22.46
C ARG A 517 -5.77 -28.86 23.92
N TRP A 518 -6.77 -29.12 24.78
CA TRP A 518 -6.70 -28.87 26.22
C TRP A 518 -5.91 -29.92 27.04
N ARG A 519 -5.37 -30.97 26.39
CA ARG A 519 -4.52 -31.99 27.06
C ARG A 519 -3.02 -31.91 26.74
N TRP A 520 -2.57 -30.94 25.95
CA TRP A 520 -1.19 -30.88 25.43
C TRP A 520 -0.39 -29.64 25.89
N HIS A 521 -0.61 -29.21 27.14
CA HIS A 521 0.33 -28.36 27.89
C HIS A 521 0.66 -29.02 29.23
N ARG A 522 1.40 -30.14 29.16
CA ARG A 522 2.26 -30.66 30.24
C ARG A 522 3.24 -31.64 29.59
N CYS A 523 4.52 -31.54 29.98
CA CYS A 523 5.69 -32.28 29.45
C CYS A 523 6.18 -31.70 28.10
N THR A 524 7.39 -31.17 27.95
CA THR A 524 8.69 -31.68 28.40
C THR A 524 9.68 -30.54 28.70
N GLY A 525 10.14 -30.47 29.94
CA GLY A 525 11.40 -29.81 30.30
C GLY A 525 12.22 -30.84 31.06
N ALA A 526 13.19 -31.46 30.38
CA ALA A 526 14.18 -32.35 31.00
C ALA A 526 15.55 -31.94 30.46
N VAL A 527 16.30 -31.27 31.33
CA VAL A 527 17.72 -30.96 31.19
C VAL A 527 18.51 -32.22 31.54
N ASP A 528 19.45 -32.59 30.68
CA ASP A 528 20.31 -33.77 30.83
C ASP A 528 21.20 -33.65 32.07
N THR A 529 21.07 -34.61 32.97
CA THR A 529 21.80 -34.78 34.23
C THR A 529 22.97 -35.71 34.04
N ARG A 530 24.20 -35.19 34.03
CA ARG A 530 25.41 -35.99 34.31
C ARG A 530 26.45 -35.14 35.01
N LEU A 531 26.34 -35.08 36.35
CA LEU A 531 27.43 -34.95 37.33
C LEU A 531 26.80 -35.12 38.73
N SER A 532 26.64 -36.36 39.15
CA SER A 532 26.16 -36.73 40.47
C SER A 532 27.34 -37.16 41.35
N LYS A 533 27.46 -36.61 42.56
CA LYS A 533 27.62 -37.41 43.79
C LYS A 533 27.14 -36.62 45.03
N PRO A 534 26.53 -37.27 46.05
CA PRO A 534 25.76 -36.60 47.10
C PRO A 534 26.35 -36.77 48.52
N LEU A 535 26.23 -35.74 49.35
CA LEU A 535 26.29 -35.75 50.81
C LEU A 535 25.40 -34.56 51.23
N GLY A 536 24.44 -34.56 52.14
CA GLY A 536 24.08 -35.40 53.28
C GLY A 536 23.41 -34.46 54.30
N ARG A 537 22.13 -34.68 54.60
CA ARG A 537 21.27 -34.17 55.70
C ARG A 537 21.83 -33.09 56.66
N ARG A 538 21.05 -32.03 56.95
CA ARG A 538 20.21 -31.81 58.16
C ARG A 538 19.70 -30.37 58.27
N ALA A 539 18.58 -30.24 58.98
CA ALA A 539 17.85 -29.02 59.32
C ALA A 539 18.62 -28.07 60.25
N GLU A 540 18.28 -26.77 60.24
CA GLU A 540 17.66 -26.04 61.38
C GLU A 540 17.67 -24.50 61.19
N ALA A 541 16.57 -23.89 61.63
CA ALA A 541 16.42 -22.59 62.30
C ALA A 541 16.88 -21.25 61.63
N PHE A 542 15.88 -20.39 61.37
CA PHE A 542 15.93 -18.92 61.54
C PHE A 542 16.37 -18.57 63.00
N PRO A 543 16.89 -17.36 63.36
CA PRO A 543 16.33 -16.07 62.92
C PRO A 543 17.25 -14.80 62.90
N HIS A 544 16.65 -13.72 62.37
CA HIS A 544 16.69 -12.32 62.83
C HIS A 544 17.91 -11.37 62.66
N LYS A 545 17.54 -10.14 62.24
CA LYS A 545 18.20 -8.82 62.34
C LYS A 545 19.39 -8.60 61.39
N GLY A 546 19.57 -7.47 60.72
CA GLY A 546 18.87 -6.19 60.66
C GLY A 546 19.60 -5.29 59.65
N MET A 547 19.00 -4.13 59.38
CA MET A 547 19.54 -2.87 58.84
C MET A 547 20.99 -2.84 58.31
N GLY A 548 21.16 -2.28 57.11
CA GLY A 548 22.46 -1.75 56.69
C GLY A 548 22.49 -1.21 55.27
N SER A 549 22.47 0.10 55.15
CA SER A 549 22.58 0.93 53.95
C SER A 549 23.94 0.84 53.23
N ALA A 550 23.92 1.37 51.99
CA ALA A 550 25.01 2.01 51.24
C ALA A 550 25.91 1.11 50.39
N SER A 551 25.66 1.10 49.07
CA SER A 551 26.35 1.95 48.07
C SER A 551 25.81 1.65 46.68
#